data_AF-A0A535ADY5-F1
#
_entry.id   AF-A0A535ADY5-F1
#
_cell.length_a   1.000
_cell.length_b   1.000
_cell.length_c   1.000
_cell.angle_alpha   90.00
_cell.angle_beta   90.00
_cell.angle_gamma   90.00
#
_symmetry.space_group_name_H-M   'P 1'
#
loop_
_entity.id
_entity.type
_entity.pdbx_description
1 polymer ?
#
loop_
_entity_poly.entity_id
_entity_poly.type
_entity_poly.pdbx_seq_one_letter_code
_entity_poly.pdbx_strand_id
1 'polypeptide(L)'
;MSRVPATMLRLTAAVWLLTSTASAKPPDFEQTTHVAGKAPVSLGGAWFLYAQAEFPGGKSRALAPELLTVSRKSDHDVALHLLDVQLPKSIDGPYKAANRKPQAWQPSPEDLALLRKEWSKLPPATNKDLHASDVVYDRVEFTLASPDKYAEVFTAADAGVDEALKGSLFALQVVERYRPQPMPPGEQIAQVMERKSIYVVRSSSDSMLEGQQFTGYVAAGPGVPIPIALNGPFKLYRLAKGGAAPAAPAAKPARRRPARRG
;
A
#
# COMPACT_ATOMS: atom_id res chain seq x y z
N MET A 1 46.43 -9.66 59.79
CA MET A 1 46.40 -8.74 58.64
C MET A 1 46.13 -9.54 57.37
N SER A 2 45.14 -9.09 56.60
CA SER A 2 44.85 -9.41 55.19
C SER A 2 44.62 -10.88 54.76
N ARG A 3 43.39 -11.19 54.35
CA ARG A 3 43.05 -11.91 53.10
C ARG A 3 41.55 -11.81 52.82
N VAL A 4 41.24 -11.26 51.65
CA VAL A 4 39.90 -11.09 51.06
C VAL A 4 39.45 -12.39 50.39
N PRO A 5 38.16 -12.79 50.47
CA PRO A 5 37.54 -13.61 49.45
C PRO A 5 36.51 -12.78 48.66
N ALA A 6 36.54 -12.86 47.32
CA ALA A 6 35.47 -12.30 46.49
C ALA A 6 35.23 -13.20 45.26
N THR A 7 34.38 -14.19 45.51
CA THR A 7 33.25 -14.66 44.71
C THR A 7 33.18 -14.31 43.22
N MET A 8 33.10 -15.39 42.43
CA MET A 8 32.71 -15.52 41.02
C MET A 8 31.74 -14.46 40.48
N LEU A 9 32.16 -13.80 39.40
CA LEU A 9 31.31 -12.98 38.54
C LEU A 9 30.70 -13.88 37.44
N ARG A 10 29.39 -14.11 37.48
CA ARG A 10 28.64 -14.70 36.35
C ARG A 10 28.37 -13.60 35.31
N LEU A 11 29.00 -13.68 34.15
CA LEU A 11 28.62 -12.88 32.97
C LEU A 11 27.40 -13.54 32.29
N THR A 12 26.25 -12.87 32.35
CA THR A 12 25.13 -13.11 31.44
C THR A 12 25.34 -12.28 30.18
N ALA A 13 25.69 -12.93 29.08
CA ALA A 13 25.73 -12.31 27.76
C ALA A 13 24.29 -12.11 27.25
N ALA A 14 23.90 -10.85 27.07
CA ALA A 14 22.66 -10.50 26.39
C ALA A 14 22.86 -10.64 24.87
N VAL A 15 22.23 -11.65 24.28
CA VAL A 15 22.17 -11.83 22.82
C VAL A 15 21.14 -10.87 22.26
N TRP A 16 21.61 -9.82 21.58
CA TRP A 16 20.74 -8.94 20.79
C TRP A 16 20.41 -9.61 19.46
N LEU A 17 19.19 -10.10 19.33
CA LEU A 17 18.63 -10.54 18.05
C LEU A 17 18.36 -9.30 17.20
N LEU A 18 19.23 -9.05 16.21
CA LEU A 18 18.97 -8.13 15.11
C LEU A 18 17.84 -8.73 14.26
N THR A 19 16.63 -8.19 14.40
CA THR A 19 15.54 -8.43 13.45
C THR A 19 15.91 -7.80 12.12
N SER A 20 16.31 -8.63 11.16
CA SER A 20 16.55 -8.21 9.77
C SER A 20 15.23 -7.74 9.16
N THR A 21 15.07 -6.42 9.05
CA THR A 21 14.06 -5.84 8.16
C THR A 21 14.56 -6.03 6.75
N ALA A 22 14.00 -7.00 6.02
CA ALA A 22 14.24 -7.14 4.60
C ALA A 22 13.82 -5.83 3.90
N SER A 23 14.80 -5.04 3.48
CA SER A 23 14.57 -3.79 2.75
C SER A 23 14.68 -4.11 1.26
N ALA A 24 13.56 -4.10 0.56
CA ALA A 24 13.58 -4.05 -0.90
C ALA A 24 14.33 -2.77 -1.34
N LYS A 25 15.06 -2.82 -2.47
CA LYS A 25 15.77 -1.65 -3.02
C LYS A 25 14.77 -0.51 -3.25
N PRO A 26 15.10 0.75 -2.92
CA PRO A 26 14.20 1.87 -3.16
C PRO A 26 13.83 1.97 -4.65
N PRO A 27 12.55 2.23 -4.96
CA PRO A 27 12.09 2.46 -6.32
C PRO A 27 12.78 3.68 -6.96
N ASP A 28 12.86 3.71 -8.29
CA ASP A 28 13.53 4.75 -9.08
C ASP A 28 12.65 5.98 -9.36
N PHE A 29 11.53 6.13 -8.64
CA PHE A 29 10.56 7.20 -8.79
C PHE A 29 10.17 7.81 -7.44
N GLU A 30 9.69 9.05 -7.48
CA GLU A 30 9.34 9.79 -6.28
C GLU A 30 8.10 9.21 -5.61
N GLN A 31 8.12 9.06 -4.29
CA GLN A 31 6.95 8.65 -3.53
C GLN A 31 6.77 9.49 -2.29
N THR A 32 5.54 9.94 -2.07
CA THR A 32 5.17 10.73 -0.89
C THR A 32 3.96 10.11 -0.19
N THR A 33 3.89 10.29 1.12
CA THR A 33 2.74 9.87 1.92
C THR A 33 2.25 11.04 2.75
N HIS A 34 0.95 11.33 2.65
CA HIS A 34 0.24 12.25 3.53
C HIS A 34 -0.73 11.46 4.42
N VAL A 35 -0.75 11.79 5.72
CA VAL A 35 -1.64 11.15 6.69
C VAL A 35 -2.53 12.21 7.32
N ALA A 36 -3.80 12.24 6.91
CA ALA A 36 -4.83 13.08 7.46
C ALA A 36 -5.59 12.32 8.56
N GLY A 37 -5.23 12.58 9.81
CA GLY A 37 -5.83 11.94 10.99
C GLY A 37 -5.15 10.62 11.37
N LYS A 38 -5.89 9.71 12.01
CA LYS A 38 -5.32 8.45 12.54
C LYS A 38 -6.05 7.24 11.95
N ALA A 39 -5.32 6.37 11.27
CA ALA A 39 -5.87 5.10 10.81
C ALA A 39 -6.23 4.21 12.03
N PRO A 40 -7.45 3.63 12.07
CA PRO A 40 -7.90 2.83 13.20
C PRO A 40 -7.25 1.44 13.28
N VAL A 41 -6.43 1.06 12.28
CA VAL A 41 -5.78 -0.25 12.17
C VAL A 41 -4.27 -0.12 11.97
N SER A 42 -3.52 -1.16 12.35
CA SER A 42 -2.08 -1.20 12.07
C SER A 42 -1.82 -1.62 10.63
N LEU A 43 -1.26 -0.70 9.84
CA LEU A 43 -0.90 -0.92 8.44
C LEU A 43 0.54 -1.40 8.23
N GLY A 44 1.39 -1.41 9.26
CA GLY A 44 2.81 -1.73 9.10
C GLY A 44 3.02 -3.12 8.49
N GLY A 45 3.91 -3.23 7.49
CA GLY A 45 4.25 -4.48 6.82
C GLY A 45 4.27 -4.41 5.30
N ALA A 46 4.02 -5.55 4.65
CA ALA A 46 3.90 -5.66 3.20
C ALA A 46 2.49 -6.13 2.84
N TRP A 47 1.97 -5.64 1.72
CA TRP A 47 0.59 -5.84 1.29
C TRP A 47 0.51 -6.09 -0.22
N PHE A 48 -0.46 -6.89 -0.62
CA PHE A 48 -0.85 -7.10 -2.00
C PHE A 48 -2.23 -6.50 -2.23
N LEU A 49 -2.30 -5.47 -3.06
CA LEU A 49 -3.52 -4.78 -3.45
C LEU A 49 -4.12 -5.47 -4.67
N TYR A 50 -5.36 -5.90 -4.52
CA TYR A 50 -6.15 -6.50 -5.58
C TYR A 50 -7.50 -5.79 -5.66
N ALA A 51 -7.80 -5.20 -6.81
CA ALA A 51 -9.05 -4.48 -7.06
C ALA A 51 -9.70 -4.96 -8.35
N GLN A 52 -11.03 -4.83 -8.43
CA GLN A 52 -11.81 -5.20 -9.59
C GLN A 52 -12.61 -4.00 -10.08
N ALA A 53 -12.65 -3.83 -11.39
CA ALA A 53 -13.64 -2.99 -12.04
C ALA A 53 -14.86 -3.85 -12.37
N GLU A 54 -16.03 -3.40 -11.95
CA GLU A 54 -17.32 -3.97 -12.31
C GLU A 54 -17.92 -3.19 -13.48
N PHE A 55 -18.53 -3.93 -14.41
CA PHE A 55 -19.15 -3.38 -15.62
C PHE A 55 -20.60 -3.88 -15.74
N PRO A 56 -21.45 -3.16 -16.50
CA PRO A 56 -22.81 -3.60 -16.76
C PRO A 56 -22.88 -5.03 -17.32
N GLY A 57 -23.95 -5.75 -16.95
CA GLY A 57 -24.16 -7.13 -17.36
C GLY A 57 -23.30 -8.15 -16.60
N GLY A 58 -22.88 -7.83 -15.36
CA GLY A 58 -22.17 -8.75 -14.47
C GLY A 58 -20.73 -9.07 -14.90
N LYS A 59 -20.16 -8.24 -15.78
CA LYS A 59 -18.79 -8.40 -16.26
C LYS A 59 -17.84 -7.75 -15.27
N SER A 60 -16.64 -8.31 -15.11
CA SER A 60 -15.60 -7.71 -14.28
C SER A 60 -14.22 -7.88 -14.89
N ARG A 61 -13.29 -7.00 -14.50
CA ARG A 61 -11.86 -7.14 -14.81
C ARG A 61 -11.04 -6.82 -13.58
N ALA A 62 -9.91 -7.47 -13.42
CA ALA A 62 -8.97 -7.11 -12.37
C ALA A 62 -8.22 -5.84 -12.79
N LEU A 63 -8.18 -4.84 -11.92
CA LEU A 63 -7.23 -3.73 -12.08
C LEU A 63 -5.80 -4.26 -11.89
N ALA A 64 -4.79 -3.51 -12.35
CA ALA A 64 -3.40 -3.93 -12.16
C ALA A 64 -3.10 -4.12 -10.67
N PRO A 65 -2.75 -5.34 -10.23
CA PRO A 65 -2.45 -5.60 -8.83
C PRO A 65 -1.13 -4.93 -8.44
N GLU A 66 -1.04 -4.50 -7.19
CA GLU A 66 0.12 -3.75 -6.69
C GLU A 66 0.67 -4.38 -5.42
N LEU A 67 1.99 -4.25 -5.20
CA LEU A 67 2.60 -4.54 -3.92
C LEU A 67 2.97 -3.25 -3.21
N LEU A 68 2.54 -3.13 -1.96
CA LEU A 68 2.82 -1.99 -1.10
C LEU A 68 3.65 -2.44 0.09
N THR A 69 4.60 -1.62 0.53
CA THR A 69 5.18 -1.70 1.87
C THR A 69 4.74 -0.50 2.67
N VAL A 70 4.59 -0.70 3.97
CA VAL A 70 4.20 0.33 4.90
C VAL A 70 5.18 0.29 6.06
N SER A 71 6.01 1.32 6.16
CA SER A 71 6.84 1.55 7.33
C SER A 71 6.10 2.47 8.30
N ARG A 72 6.27 2.23 9.60
CA ARG A 72 5.63 3.02 10.65
C ARG A 72 6.65 3.34 11.72
N LYS A 73 6.89 4.64 11.93
CA LYS A 73 7.67 5.13 13.07
C LYS A 73 6.75 5.60 14.21
N SER A 74 5.56 6.12 13.89
CA SER A 74 4.52 6.51 14.86
C SER A 74 3.12 6.42 14.24
N ASP A 75 2.07 6.77 14.98
CA ASP A 75 0.68 6.78 14.48
C ASP A 75 0.43 7.81 13.36
N HIS A 76 1.24 8.87 13.32
CA HIS A 76 1.18 9.94 12.32
C HIS A 76 2.38 9.92 11.37
N ASP A 77 3.31 8.98 11.56
CA ASP A 77 4.50 8.79 10.75
C ASP A 77 4.43 7.39 10.13
N VAL A 78 3.53 7.30 9.14
CA VAL A 78 3.32 6.14 8.27
C VAL A 78 3.84 6.54 6.90
N ALA A 79 4.70 5.72 6.32
CA ALA A 79 5.16 5.88 4.94
C ALA A 79 4.76 4.65 4.14
N LEU A 80 3.92 4.86 3.14
CA LEU A 80 3.57 3.86 2.14
C LEU A 80 4.55 3.94 0.98
N HIS A 81 4.93 2.78 0.47
CA HIS A 81 5.75 2.66 -0.71
C HIS A 81 5.18 1.61 -1.66
N LEU A 82 4.95 1.98 -2.92
CA LEU A 82 4.70 1.08 -4.01
C LEU A 82 6.00 0.36 -4.40
N LEU A 83 5.92 -0.96 -4.59
CA LEU A 83 7.00 -1.77 -5.15
C LEU A 83 6.77 -1.96 -6.65
N ASP A 84 7.67 -1.44 -7.47
CA ASP A 84 7.66 -1.70 -8.91
C ASP A 84 8.46 -2.98 -9.24
N VAL A 85 7.79 -4.12 -9.09
CA VAL A 85 8.38 -5.45 -9.17
C VAL A 85 7.60 -6.36 -10.12
N GLN A 86 8.28 -7.35 -10.68
CA GLN A 86 7.65 -8.36 -11.51
C GLN A 86 6.93 -9.37 -10.61
N LEU A 87 5.65 -9.59 -10.88
CA LEU A 87 4.92 -10.67 -10.23
C LEU A 87 5.47 -12.03 -10.68
N PRO A 88 5.39 -13.06 -9.83
CA PRO A 88 5.65 -14.43 -10.24
C PRO A 88 4.85 -14.79 -11.50
N LYS A 89 5.45 -15.52 -12.45
CA LYS A 89 4.79 -15.89 -13.71
C LYS A 89 3.50 -16.68 -13.50
N SER A 90 3.42 -17.45 -12.42
CA SER A 90 2.22 -18.17 -11.99
C SER A 90 1.05 -17.25 -11.61
N ILE A 91 1.32 -15.97 -11.34
CA ILE A 91 0.35 -14.94 -11.00
C ILE A 91 0.12 -14.02 -12.21
N ASP A 92 1.19 -13.47 -12.79
CA ASP A 92 1.10 -12.51 -13.91
C ASP A 92 0.41 -13.10 -15.15
N GLY A 93 0.75 -14.35 -15.50
CA GLY A 93 0.17 -15.04 -16.65
C GLY A 93 -1.35 -15.20 -16.54
N PRO A 94 -1.87 -15.84 -15.48
CA PRO A 94 -3.31 -15.96 -15.25
C PRO A 94 -4.03 -14.62 -15.12
N TYR A 95 -3.43 -13.63 -14.45
CA TYR A 95 -3.96 -12.27 -14.37
C TYR A 95 -4.16 -11.66 -15.77
N LYS A 96 -3.10 -11.64 -16.60
CA LYS A 96 -3.16 -11.11 -17.97
C LYS A 96 -4.13 -11.90 -18.86
N ALA A 97 -4.16 -13.23 -18.73
CA ALA A 97 -5.07 -14.08 -19.49
C ALA A 97 -6.54 -13.84 -19.14
N ALA A 98 -6.86 -13.64 -17.86
CA ALA A 98 -8.22 -13.35 -17.42
C ALA A 98 -8.67 -11.96 -17.86
N ASN A 99 -7.80 -10.96 -17.81
CA ASN A 99 -8.12 -9.59 -18.25
C ASN A 99 -8.39 -9.44 -19.75
N ARG A 100 -7.99 -10.42 -20.57
CA ARG A 100 -8.43 -10.53 -21.98
C ARG A 100 -9.89 -10.97 -22.12
N LYS A 101 -10.49 -11.47 -21.05
CA LYS A 101 -11.90 -11.88 -20.94
C LYS A 101 -12.63 -10.93 -19.98
N PRO A 102 -13.96 -10.84 -20.02
CA PRO A 102 -14.74 -10.05 -19.07
C PRO A 102 -14.92 -10.78 -17.72
N GLN A 103 -13.83 -11.37 -17.21
CA GLN A 103 -13.80 -12.10 -15.95
C GLN A 103 -12.54 -11.69 -15.17
N ALA A 104 -12.73 -11.14 -13.97
CA ALA A 104 -11.61 -10.82 -13.09
C ALA A 104 -10.91 -12.10 -12.59
N TRP A 105 -9.59 -12.19 -12.79
CA TRP A 105 -8.74 -13.14 -12.07
C TRP A 105 -8.69 -12.78 -10.60
N GLN A 106 -8.78 -13.77 -9.70
CA GLN A 106 -8.61 -13.57 -8.25
C GLN A 106 -7.38 -14.33 -7.74
N PRO A 107 -6.62 -13.77 -6.78
CA PRO A 107 -5.50 -14.46 -6.18
C PRO A 107 -5.96 -15.70 -5.40
N SER A 108 -5.34 -16.83 -5.71
CA SER A 108 -5.54 -18.07 -4.95
C SER A 108 -4.81 -18.05 -3.60
N PRO A 109 -5.16 -18.93 -2.65
CA PRO A 109 -4.38 -19.11 -1.43
C PRO A 109 -2.90 -19.42 -1.69
N GLU A 110 -2.60 -20.18 -2.74
CA GLU A 110 -1.26 -20.54 -3.19
C GLU A 110 -0.50 -19.30 -3.69
N ASP A 111 -1.15 -18.44 -4.48
CA ASP A 111 -0.57 -17.16 -4.94
C ASP A 111 -0.20 -16.28 -3.76
N LEU A 112 -1.10 -16.15 -2.78
CA LEU A 112 -0.86 -15.35 -1.58
C LEU A 112 0.25 -15.96 -0.70
N ALA A 113 0.34 -17.28 -0.61
CA ALA A 113 1.41 -17.95 0.12
C ALA A 113 2.78 -17.73 -0.57
N LEU A 114 2.83 -17.79 -1.90
CA LEU A 114 4.02 -17.48 -2.68
C LEU A 114 4.47 -16.04 -2.46
N LEU A 115 3.55 -15.08 -2.59
CA LEU A 115 3.85 -13.66 -2.37
C LEU A 115 4.31 -13.39 -0.92
N ARG A 116 3.72 -14.01 0.09
CA ARG A 116 4.19 -13.91 1.49
C ARG A 116 5.66 -14.33 1.65
N LYS A 117 6.08 -15.35 0.91
CA LYS A 117 7.44 -15.88 0.96
C LYS A 117 8.43 -15.03 0.17
N GLU A 118 8.00 -14.44 -0.94
CA GLU A 118 8.89 -13.93 -1.98
C GLU A 118 8.79 -12.43 -2.25
N TRP A 119 7.82 -11.70 -1.67
CA TRP A 119 7.58 -10.28 -1.97
C TRP A 119 8.84 -9.40 -1.92
N SER A 120 9.75 -9.64 -0.97
CA SER A 120 10.97 -8.86 -0.77
C SER A 120 12.12 -9.25 -1.71
N LYS A 121 11.94 -10.32 -2.48
CA LYS A 121 12.91 -10.89 -3.41
C LYS A 121 12.45 -10.81 -4.86
N LEU A 122 11.25 -10.28 -5.11
CA LEU A 122 10.74 -10.09 -6.47
C LEU A 122 11.69 -9.16 -7.24
N PRO A 123 12.04 -9.50 -8.49
CA PRO A 123 12.93 -8.68 -9.28
C PRO A 123 12.23 -7.37 -9.65
N PRO A 124 12.96 -6.24 -9.71
CA PRO A 124 12.41 -4.99 -10.22
C PRO A 124 11.83 -5.15 -11.63
N ALA A 125 10.75 -4.43 -11.94
CA ALA A 125 10.11 -4.45 -13.25
C ALA A 125 10.78 -3.48 -14.24
N THR A 126 12.07 -3.66 -14.54
CA THR A 126 12.83 -2.71 -15.39
C THR A 126 12.52 -2.80 -16.88
N ASN A 127 12.02 -3.95 -17.36
CA ASN A 127 11.78 -4.20 -18.78
C ASN A 127 10.32 -3.98 -19.10
N LYS A 128 9.90 -2.70 -19.15
CA LYS A 128 8.52 -2.31 -19.44
C LYS A 128 8.21 -2.52 -20.92
N ASP A 129 7.10 -3.19 -21.20
CA ASP A 129 6.57 -3.39 -22.55
C ASP A 129 5.27 -2.60 -22.76
N LEU A 130 5.34 -1.63 -23.68
CA LEU A 130 4.20 -0.80 -24.06
C LEU A 130 3.02 -1.64 -24.59
N HIS A 131 3.29 -2.74 -25.32
CA HIS A 131 2.23 -3.62 -25.84
C HIS A 131 1.60 -4.49 -24.76
N ALA A 132 2.31 -4.71 -23.65
CA ALA A 132 1.77 -5.35 -22.46
C ALA A 132 0.98 -4.39 -21.56
N SER A 133 0.88 -3.11 -21.96
CA SER A 133 0.33 -2.03 -21.13
C SER A 133 1.07 -1.84 -19.81
N ASP A 134 2.37 -2.17 -19.79
CA ASP A 134 3.22 -1.84 -18.65
C ASP A 134 3.36 -0.32 -18.54
N VAL A 135 3.52 0.18 -17.32
CA VAL A 135 3.66 1.61 -17.03
C VAL A 135 5.04 1.92 -16.46
N VAL A 136 5.56 3.10 -16.77
CA VAL A 136 6.79 3.65 -16.18
C VAL A 136 6.39 4.71 -15.18
N TYR A 137 6.63 4.49 -13.88
CA TYR A 137 6.32 5.47 -12.85
C TYR A 137 7.17 6.74 -12.97
N ASP A 138 6.52 7.88 -12.75
CA ASP A 138 7.14 9.19 -12.51
C ASP A 138 7.09 9.53 -11.02
N ARG A 139 5.87 9.49 -10.46
CA ARG A 139 5.60 9.78 -9.05
C ARG A 139 4.40 8.99 -8.56
N VAL A 140 4.42 8.63 -7.27
CA VAL A 140 3.26 8.08 -6.55
C VAL A 140 2.99 8.88 -5.29
N GLU A 141 1.77 9.36 -5.13
CA GLU A 141 1.34 10.13 -3.97
C GLU A 141 0.27 9.33 -3.21
N PHE A 142 0.56 8.97 -1.96
CA PHE A 142 -0.39 8.31 -1.07
C PHE A 142 -1.04 9.33 -0.15
N THR A 143 -2.36 9.22 0.05
CA THR A 143 -3.06 9.95 1.11
C THR A 143 -3.93 9.01 1.92
N LEU A 144 -3.64 8.89 3.21
CA LEU A 144 -4.51 8.22 4.17
C LEU A 144 -5.41 9.25 4.85
N ALA A 145 -6.71 8.98 4.96
CA ALA A 145 -7.64 9.86 5.65
C ALA A 145 -8.52 9.07 6.63
N SER A 146 -8.67 9.56 7.86
CA SER A 146 -9.69 9.10 8.80
C SER A 146 -11.05 9.77 8.53
N PRO A 147 -12.17 9.23 9.04
CA PRO A 147 -13.50 9.74 8.73
C PRO A 147 -13.74 11.22 9.01
N ASP A 148 -13.15 11.75 10.08
CA ASP A 148 -13.21 13.17 10.45
C ASP A 148 -12.47 14.11 9.48
N LYS A 149 -11.64 13.55 8.59
CA LYS A 149 -10.82 14.28 7.60
C LYS A 149 -11.31 14.15 6.17
N TYR A 150 -12.36 13.39 5.91
CA TYR A 150 -12.85 13.17 4.55
C TYR A 150 -13.28 14.44 3.82
N ALA A 151 -13.97 15.36 4.50
CA ALA A 151 -14.40 16.61 3.89
C ALA A 151 -13.22 17.52 3.48
N GLU A 152 -12.06 17.38 4.11
CA GLU A 152 -10.83 18.11 3.79
C GLU A 152 -10.08 17.47 2.61
N VAL A 153 -10.01 16.13 2.60
CA VAL A 153 -9.19 15.37 1.64
C VAL A 153 -9.92 15.09 0.32
N PHE A 154 -11.23 14.84 0.37
CA PHE A 154 -12.03 14.34 -0.75
C PHE A 154 -13.03 15.38 -1.28
N THR A 155 -12.63 16.66 -1.31
CA THR A 155 -13.49 17.82 -1.67
C THR A 155 -14.10 17.78 -3.07
N ALA A 156 -13.48 17.04 -4.00
CA ALA A 156 -13.94 16.85 -5.37
C ALA A 156 -13.80 15.37 -5.78
N ALA A 157 -14.34 14.47 -4.95
CA ALA A 157 -14.32 13.05 -5.25
C ALA A 157 -15.31 12.68 -6.36
N ASP A 158 -15.01 11.61 -7.08
CA ASP A 158 -15.87 11.09 -8.14
C ASP A 158 -17.23 10.65 -7.58
N ALA A 159 -18.23 10.58 -8.46
CA ALA A 159 -19.58 10.19 -8.09
C ALA A 159 -19.61 8.85 -7.32
N GLY A 160 -20.32 8.83 -6.20
CA GLY A 160 -20.48 7.64 -5.35
C GLY A 160 -19.42 7.47 -4.26
N VAL A 161 -18.30 8.22 -4.30
CA VAL A 161 -17.28 8.16 -3.25
C VAL A 161 -17.84 8.64 -1.91
N ASP A 162 -18.59 9.75 -1.88
CA ASP A 162 -19.17 10.29 -0.64
C ASP A 162 -20.05 9.28 0.11
N GLU A 163 -20.86 8.52 -0.64
CA GLU A 163 -21.69 7.46 -0.06
C GLU A 163 -20.83 6.30 0.45
N ALA A 164 -19.79 5.92 -0.30
CA ALA A 164 -18.85 4.89 0.14
C ALA A 164 -18.06 5.30 1.39
N LEU A 165 -17.78 6.59 1.58
CA LEU A 165 -17.05 7.09 2.75
C LEU A 165 -17.88 6.99 4.04
N LYS A 166 -19.21 7.13 3.98
CA LYS A 166 -20.09 7.07 5.16
C LYS A 166 -19.98 5.75 5.91
N GLY A 167 -19.46 5.76 7.15
CA GLY A 167 -19.32 4.56 7.96
C GLY A 167 -18.14 3.65 7.56
N SER A 168 -17.21 4.14 6.75
CA SER A 168 -15.93 3.47 6.50
C SER A 168 -14.95 3.67 7.66
N LEU A 169 -13.94 2.79 7.75
CA LEU A 169 -12.91 2.86 8.79
C LEU A 169 -11.88 3.95 8.50
N PHE A 170 -11.41 4.02 7.26
CA PHE A 170 -10.52 5.02 6.70
C PHE A 170 -10.51 4.87 5.17
N ALA A 171 -9.90 5.80 4.46
CA ALA A 171 -9.69 5.71 3.02
C ALA A 171 -8.22 5.91 2.67
N LEU A 172 -7.77 5.22 1.62
CA LEU A 172 -6.46 5.37 1.01
C LEU A 172 -6.63 5.89 -0.43
N GLN A 173 -6.15 7.09 -0.70
CA GLN A 173 -5.96 7.57 -2.06
C GLN A 173 -4.55 7.25 -2.54
N VAL A 174 -4.44 6.83 -3.80
CA VAL A 174 -3.18 6.63 -4.52
C VAL A 174 -3.28 7.40 -5.83
N VAL A 175 -2.39 8.35 -6.05
CA VAL A 175 -2.25 9.05 -7.34
C VAL A 175 -0.93 8.64 -7.94
N GLU A 176 -1.00 7.95 -9.07
CA GLU A 176 0.15 7.48 -9.82
C GLU A 176 0.25 8.27 -11.11
N ARG A 177 1.40 8.91 -11.32
CA ARG A 177 1.74 9.57 -12.58
C ARG A 177 2.79 8.76 -13.31
N TYR A 178 2.63 8.68 -14.62
CA TYR A 178 3.47 7.84 -15.47
C TYR A 178 4.25 8.68 -16.47
N ARG A 179 5.51 8.27 -16.70
CA ARG A 179 6.34 8.81 -17.78
C ARG A 179 5.88 8.22 -19.11
N PRO A 180 5.84 9.00 -20.20
CA PRO A 180 5.58 8.46 -21.52
C PRO A 180 6.71 7.50 -21.92
N GLN A 181 6.33 6.33 -22.45
CA GLN A 181 7.24 5.37 -23.06
C GLN A 181 7.51 5.76 -24.52
N PRO A 182 8.71 5.45 -25.04
CA PRO A 182 9.04 5.67 -26.44
C PRO A 182 8.03 4.98 -27.37
N MET A 183 7.51 5.72 -28.34
CA MET A 183 6.55 5.18 -29.32
C MET A 183 7.29 4.36 -30.38
N PRO A 184 6.85 3.12 -30.68
CA PRO A 184 7.35 2.37 -31.82
C PRO A 184 7.11 3.13 -33.14
N PRO A 185 8.03 3.07 -34.11
CA PRO A 185 7.85 3.73 -35.40
C PRO A 185 6.56 3.29 -36.11
N GLY A 186 5.73 4.27 -36.49
CA GLY A 186 4.48 4.01 -37.22
C GLY A 186 3.27 3.61 -36.37
N GLU A 187 3.43 3.54 -35.04
CA GLU A 187 2.35 3.18 -34.12
C GLU A 187 1.82 4.40 -33.36
N GLN A 188 0.54 4.36 -33.01
CA GLN A 188 -0.12 5.32 -32.12
C GLN A 188 -0.82 4.55 -31.01
N ILE A 189 -0.10 4.31 -29.92
CA ILE A 189 -0.63 3.61 -28.75
C ILE A 189 -1.00 4.65 -27.70
N ALA A 190 -2.26 4.63 -27.25
CA ALA A 190 -2.69 5.46 -26.13
C ALA A 190 -1.95 5.05 -24.86
N GLN A 191 -1.38 6.01 -24.14
CA GLN A 191 -0.64 5.76 -22.90
C GLN A 191 -1.38 6.36 -21.73
N VAL A 192 -1.45 5.62 -20.63
CA VAL A 192 -1.98 6.13 -19.36
C VAL A 192 -0.98 7.14 -18.81
N MET A 193 -1.44 8.35 -18.50
CA MET A 193 -0.63 9.41 -17.92
C MET A 193 -0.81 9.49 -16.41
N GLU A 194 -2.03 9.24 -15.94
CA GLU A 194 -2.36 9.26 -14.52
C GLU A 194 -3.38 8.18 -14.19
N ARG A 195 -3.20 7.55 -13.03
CA ARG A 195 -4.22 6.74 -12.37
C ARG A 195 -4.44 7.30 -10.97
N LYS A 196 -5.69 7.65 -10.67
CA LYS A 196 -6.11 8.07 -9.32
C LYS A 196 -7.05 7.02 -8.78
N SER A 197 -6.69 6.39 -7.66
CA SER A 197 -7.49 5.37 -6.99
C SER A 197 -7.84 5.80 -5.57
N ILE A 198 -9.09 5.60 -5.15
CA ILE A 198 -9.56 5.77 -3.77
C ILE A 198 -10.07 4.40 -3.29
N TYR A 199 -9.42 3.87 -2.27
CA TYR A 199 -9.74 2.61 -1.61
C TYR A 199 -10.41 2.91 -0.27
N VAL A 200 -11.73 2.74 -0.21
CA VAL A 200 -12.54 3.01 0.97
C VAL A 200 -12.70 1.74 1.80
N VAL A 201 -12.00 1.67 2.95
CA VAL A 201 -11.93 0.46 3.77
C VAL A 201 -13.17 0.34 4.64
N ARG A 202 -13.90 -0.76 4.47
CA ARG A 202 -15.15 -1.05 5.18
C ARG A 202 -14.95 -2.03 6.33
N SER A 203 -14.07 -3.02 6.14
CA SER A 203 -13.79 -4.03 7.14
C SER A 203 -12.30 -4.32 7.20
N SER A 204 -11.86 -4.83 8.35
CA SER A 204 -10.47 -5.15 8.60
C SER A 204 -10.32 -6.41 9.43
N SER A 205 -9.33 -7.21 9.08
CA SER A 205 -8.80 -8.31 9.87
C SER A 205 -7.27 -8.22 9.95
N ASP A 206 -6.67 -9.12 10.71
CA ASP A 206 -5.22 -9.24 10.83
C ASP A 206 -4.50 -9.55 9.50
N SER A 207 -5.21 -10.17 8.55
CA SER A 207 -4.64 -10.66 7.29
C SER A 207 -5.15 -9.91 6.06
N MET A 208 -6.17 -9.08 6.18
CA MET A 208 -6.85 -8.47 5.03
C MET A 208 -7.61 -7.19 5.42
N LEU A 209 -7.56 -6.20 4.54
CA LEU A 209 -8.51 -5.10 4.50
C LEU A 209 -9.39 -5.25 3.25
N GLU A 210 -10.65 -4.87 3.34
CA GLU A 210 -11.58 -4.94 2.21
C GLU A 210 -12.53 -3.75 2.19
N GLY A 211 -13.05 -3.47 1.01
CA GLY A 211 -14.03 -2.42 0.82
C GLY A 211 -14.25 -2.12 -0.65
N GLN A 212 -14.51 -0.86 -0.94
CA GLN A 212 -14.85 -0.39 -2.27
C GLN A 212 -13.73 0.48 -2.85
N GLN A 213 -13.43 0.27 -4.12
CA GLN A 213 -12.45 1.02 -4.89
C GLN A 213 -13.18 1.91 -5.91
N PHE A 214 -12.60 3.08 -6.15
CA PHE A 214 -12.94 4.03 -7.21
C PHE A 214 -11.64 4.43 -7.90
N THR A 215 -11.54 4.30 -9.22
CA THR A 215 -10.31 4.59 -9.97
C THR A 215 -10.66 5.36 -11.23
N GLY A 216 -10.07 6.53 -11.34
CA GLY A 216 -10.00 7.33 -12.54
C GLY A 216 -8.70 7.08 -13.30
N TYR A 217 -8.78 7.02 -14.63
CA TYR A 217 -7.63 7.07 -15.53
C TYR A 217 -7.67 8.34 -16.36
N VAL A 218 -6.50 8.91 -16.59
CA VAL A 218 -6.26 9.91 -17.64
C VAL A 218 -5.30 9.28 -18.65
N ALA A 219 -5.76 9.14 -19.89
CA ALA A 219 -4.94 8.64 -20.99
C ALA A 219 -4.71 9.71 -22.06
N ALA A 220 -3.53 9.69 -22.67
CA ALA A 220 -3.21 10.51 -23.84
C ALA A 220 -3.96 9.95 -25.07
N GLY A 221 -5.00 10.65 -25.50
CA GLY A 221 -5.76 10.35 -26.72
C GLY A 221 -5.51 11.40 -27.82
N PRO A 222 -5.95 11.14 -29.07
CA PRO A 222 -5.87 12.12 -30.14
C PRO A 222 -6.76 13.33 -29.82
N GLY A 223 -6.14 14.45 -29.44
CA GLY A 223 -6.77 15.78 -29.28
C GLY A 223 -7.20 16.17 -27.86
N VAL A 224 -7.63 15.23 -27.00
CA VAL A 224 -8.05 15.51 -25.61
C VAL A 224 -7.78 14.33 -24.67
N PRO A 225 -7.58 14.56 -23.34
CA PRO A 225 -7.54 13.50 -22.34
C PRO A 225 -8.89 12.76 -22.23
N ILE A 226 -8.85 11.43 -22.14
CA ILE A 226 -10.06 10.59 -22.02
C ILE A 226 -10.21 10.13 -20.56
N PRO A 227 -11.17 10.65 -19.78
CA PRO A 227 -11.41 10.18 -18.42
C PRO A 227 -12.14 8.83 -18.44
N ILE A 228 -11.66 7.87 -17.66
CA ILE A 228 -12.32 6.58 -17.45
C ILE A 228 -12.46 6.35 -15.95
N ALA A 229 -13.70 6.28 -15.46
CA ALA A 229 -14.00 5.97 -14.06
C ALA A 229 -14.46 4.52 -13.93
N LEU A 230 -13.80 3.77 -13.02
CA LEU A 230 -14.10 2.39 -12.71
C LEU A 230 -14.27 2.23 -11.20
N ASN A 231 -15.22 1.41 -10.79
CA ASN A 231 -15.44 1.09 -9.39
C ASN A 231 -15.72 -0.40 -9.21
N GLY A 232 -15.53 -0.88 -7.98
CA GLY A 232 -15.81 -2.26 -7.61
C GLY A 232 -15.17 -2.61 -6.27
N PRO A 233 -15.12 -3.91 -5.93
CA PRO A 233 -14.51 -4.34 -4.68
C PRO A 233 -12.98 -4.30 -4.75
N PHE A 234 -12.35 -4.06 -3.61
CA PHE A 234 -10.92 -4.33 -3.43
C PHE A 234 -10.65 -5.13 -2.17
N LYS A 235 -9.48 -5.77 -2.18
CA LYS A 235 -8.88 -6.45 -1.05
C LYS A 235 -7.41 -6.07 -0.98
N LEU A 236 -6.94 -5.76 0.22
CA LEU A 236 -5.54 -5.55 0.53
C LEU A 236 -5.09 -6.70 1.43
N TYR A 237 -4.38 -7.66 0.85
CA TYR A 237 -3.94 -8.87 1.55
C TYR A 237 -2.60 -8.63 2.24
N ARG A 238 -2.51 -8.95 3.53
CA ARG A 238 -1.25 -8.82 4.27
C ARG A 238 -0.28 -9.93 3.87
N LEU A 239 0.89 -9.52 3.42
CA LEU A 239 2.01 -10.40 3.05
C LEU A 239 3.01 -10.56 4.20
N ALA A 240 3.25 -9.49 4.96
CA ALA A 240 4.09 -9.52 6.14
C ALA A 240 3.56 -8.52 7.18
N LYS A 241 3.70 -8.83 8.48
CA LYS A 241 3.48 -7.84 9.55
C LYS A 241 4.76 -7.01 9.70
N GLY A 242 4.62 -5.69 9.74
CA GLY A 242 5.69 -4.78 10.15
C GLY A 242 5.83 -4.79 11.66
N GLY A 243 7.03 -4.48 12.17
CA GLY A 243 7.23 -4.24 13.60
C GLY A 243 6.30 -3.15 14.09
N ALA A 244 5.63 -3.38 15.22
CA ALA A 244 4.90 -2.31 15.91
C ALA A 244 5.90 -1.25 16.39
N ALA A 245 5.52 0.03 16.34
CA ALA A 245 6.23 1.05 17.11
C ALA A 245 6.28 0.57 18.59
N PRO A 246 7.43 0.69 19.29
CA PRO A 246 7.47 0.39 20.72
C PRO A 246 6.36 1.16 21.42
N ALA A 247 5.57 0.47 22.26
CA ALA A 247 4.58 1.14 23.08
C ALA A 247 5.23 2.32 23.82
N ALA A 248 4.63 3.50 23.74
CA ALA A 248 5.10 4.65 24.50
C ALA A 248 5.26 4.23 25.97
N PRO A 249 6.40 4.53 26.63
CA PRO A 249 6.56 4.20 28.03
C PRO A 249 5.38 4.78 28.82
N ALA A 250 4.72 3.94 29.62
CA ALA A 250 3.66 4.40 30.50
C ALA A 250 4.15 5.63 31.27
N ALA A 251 3.43 6.75 31.14
CA ALA A 251 3.76 7.97 31.84
C ALA A 251 3.87 7.63 33.34
N LYS A 252 5.07 7.82 33.91
CA LYS A 252 5.27 7.66 35.35
C LYS A 252 4.27 8.56 36.06
N PRO A 253 3.55 8.08 37.10
CA PRO A 253 2.65 8.92 37.87
C PRO A 253 3.41 10.17 38.32
N ALA A 254 2.87 11.35 38.00
CA ALA A 254 3.43 12.61 38.45
C ALA A 254 3.57 12.57 39.98
N ARG A 255 4.81 12.63 40.46
CA ARG A 255 5.11 12.75 41.88
C ARG A 255 4.40 13.98 42.40
N ARG A 256 3.37 13.81 43.24
CA ARG A 256 2.72 14.91 43.96
C ARG A 256 3.80 15.67 44.72
N ARG A 257 4.03 16.91 44.32
CA ARG A 257 4.93 17.84 45.00
C ARG A 257 4.27 18.19 46.35
N PRO A 258 4.94 17.98 47.50
CA PRO A 258 4.35 18.33 48.78
C PRO A 258 4.17 19.86 48.85
N ALA A 259 3.03 20.27 49.39
CA ALA A 259 2.68 21.67 49.61
C ALA A 259 3.77 22.34 50.47
N ARG A 260 4.32 23.44 49.96
CA ARG A 260 5.24 24.29 50.72
C ARG A 260 4.40 25.03 51.78
N ARG A 261 4.58 24.68 53.05
CA ARG A 261 4.22 25.55 54.18
C ARG A 261 5.40 26.48 54.44
N GLY A 262 5.12 27.77 54.60
CA GLY A 262 6.09 28.83 54.86
C GLY A 262 5.73 30.06 54.06
#